data_AF-A0A7C4RJ41-F1
#
_entry.id   AF-A0A7C4RJ41-F1
#
_cell.length_a   1.000
_cell.length_b   1.000
_cell.length_c   1.000
_cell.angle_alpha   90.00
_cell.angle_beta   90.00
_cell.angle_gamma   90.00
#
_symmetry.space_group_name_H-M   'P 1'
#
loop_
_entity.id
_entity.type
_entity.pdbx_description
1 polymer ?
#
loop_
_entity_poly.entity_id
_entity_poly.type
_entity_poly.pdbx_seq_one_letter_code
_entity_poly.pdbx_strand_id
1 'polypeptide(L)'
;MEEANVRFLELGVPEHFQRHKQLAGLDNPAKAGYTTIRELVENALDGCELLRNCRPEIEISVENMGPYYRIIVKDNGYGVPDEQIP
;
A
#
# COMPACT_ATOMS: atom_id res chain seq x y z
N MET A 1 -3.61 -33.94 -33.46
CA MET A 1 -3.63 -33.42 -32.07
C MET A 1 -3.00 -32.05 -32.14
N GLU A 2 -3.78 -31.01 -31.87
CA GLU A 2 -3.33 -29.62 -31.99
C GLU A 2 -2.47 -29.29 -30.78
N GLU A 3 -1.19 -28.97 -31.02
CA GLU A 3 -0.27 -28.59 -29.95
C GLU A 3 -0.71 -27.25 -29.37
N ALA A 4 -1.05 -27.26 -28.08
CA ALA A 4 -1.36 -26.03 -27.35
C ALA A 4 -0.11 -25.15 -27.34
N ASN A 5 -0.15 -24.06 -28.09
CA ASN A 5 0.92 -23.08 -28.17
C ASN A 5 0.93 -22.25 -26.87
N VAL A 6 1.61 -22.76 -25.84
CA VAL A 6 1.72 -22.09 -24.54
C VAL A 6 2.70 -20.92 -24.69
N ARG A 7 2.17 -19.70 -24.61
CA ARG A 7 2.98 -18.47 -24.59
C ARG A 7 3.36 -18.13 -23.15
N PHE A 8 4.66 -18.11 -22.87
CA PHE A 8 5.20 -17.56 -21.64
C PHE A 8 5.29 -16.04 -21.78
N LEU A 9 4.57 -15.32 -20.91
CA LEU A 9 4.58 -13.87 -20.85
C LEU A 9 5.18 -13.45 -19.50
N GLU A 10 6.22 -12.64 -19.54
CA GLU A 10 6.75 -12.00 -18.35
C GLU A 10 5.91 -10.76 -18.05
N LEU A 11 5.34 -10.70 -16.83
CA LEU A 11 4.50 -9.59 -16.40
C LEU A 11 5.30 -8.70 -15.46
N GLY A 12 5.24 -7.39 -15.68
CA GLY A 12 5.80 -6.43 -14.74
C GLY A 12 5.03 -6.45 -13.41
N VAL A 13 5.71 -6.11 -12.31
CA VAL A 13 5.12 -6.11 -10.96
C VAL A 13 3.80 -5.32 -10.89
N PRO A 14 3.69 -4.09 -11.44
CA PRO A 14 2.42 -3.36 -11.41
C PRO A 14 1.30 -4.05 -12.18
N GLU A 15 1.62 -4.63 -13.35
CA GLU A 15 0.64 -5.33 -14.20
C GLU A 15 0.14 -6.61 -13.50
N HIS A 16 1.02 -7.30 -12.78
CA HIS A 16 0.66 -8.47 -12.00
C HIS A 16 -0.41 -8.14 -10.94
N PHE A 17 -0.21 -7.07 -10.16
CA PHE A 17 -1.19 -6.65 -9.14
C PHE A 17 -2.48 -6.08 -9.73
N GLN A 18 -2.41 -5.38 -10.86
CA GLN A 18 -3.62 -4.91 -11.55
C GLN A 18 -4.51 -6.07 -12.02
N ARG A 19 -3.91 -7.16 -12.51
CA ARG A 19 -4.63 -8.36 -12.94
C ARG A 19 -5.13 -9.20 -11.75
N HIS A 20 -4.47 -9.14 -10.60
CA HIS A 20 -4.75 -10.00 -9.44
C HIS A 20 -4.98 -9.20 -8.14
N LYS A 21 -5.92 -8.25 -8.16
CA LYS A 21 -6.23 -7.36 -7.02
C LYS A 21 -6.52 -8.08 -5.69
N GLN A 22 -7.07 -9.29 -5.75
CA GLN A 22 -7.38 -10.10 -4.56
C GLN A 22 -6.13 -10.45 -3.74
N LEU A 23 -4.98 -10.66 -4.40
CA LEU A 23 -3.72 -11.00 -3.71
C LEU A 23 -3.25 -9.89 -2.77
N ALA A 24 -3.54 -8.64 -3.12
CA ALA A 24 -3.22 -7.46 -2.31
C ALA A 24 -4.42 -6.97 -1.46
N GLY A 25 -5.53 -7.72 -1.39
CA GLY A 25 -6.72 -7.32 -0.65
C GLY A 25 -7.49 -6.12 -1.24
N LEU A 26 -7.29 -5.82 -2.53
CA LEU A 26 -7.88 -4.67 -3.23
C LEU A 26 -9.14 -5.04 -4.04
N ASP A 27 -9.80 -6.14 -3.68
CA ASP A 27 -10.89 -6.74 -4.44
C ASP A 27 -12.27 -6.10 -4.22
N ASN A 28 -12.45 -5.38 -3.10
CA ASN A 28 -13.66 -4.60 -2.85
C ASN A 28 -13.33 -3.30 -2.07
N PRO A 29 -14.15 -2.25 -2.16
CA PRO A 29 -13.82 -0.94 -1.60
C PRO A 29 -13.59 -0.94 -0.08
N ALA A 30 -14.36 -1.73 0.67
CA ALA A 30 -14.23 -1.79 2.13
C ALA A 30 -12.90 -2.45 2.54
N LYS A 31 -12.59 -3.61 1.95
CA LYS A 31 -11.33 -4.31 2.21
C LYS A 31 -10.11 -3.56 1.67
N ALA A 32 -10.26 -2.89 0.52
CA ALA A 32 -9.22 -2.03 -0.04
C ALA A 32 -8.91 -0.87 0.93
N GLY A 33 -9.94 -0.18 1.43
CA GLY A 33 -9.77 0.89 2.42
C GLY A 33 -9.11 0.41 3.70
N TYR A 34 -9.57 -0.73 4.26
CA TYR A 34 -8.95 -1.36 5.43
C TYR A 34 -7.48 -1.69 5.18
N THR A 35 -7.18 -2.35 4.06
CA THR A 35 -5.81 -2.75 3.69
C THR A 35 -4.93 -1.52 3.55
N THR A 36 -5.37 -0.48 2.83
CA THR A 36 -4.62 0.77 2.69
C THR A 36 -4.29 1.42 4.03
N ILE A 37 -5.27 1.53 4.93
CA ILE A 37 -5.02 2.12 6.26
C ILE A 37 -4.05 1.24 7.06
N ARG A 38 -4.24 -0.09 7.06
CA ARG A 38 -3.38 -1.02 7.79
C ARG A 38 -1.92 -0.88 7.36
N GLU A 39 -1.65 -0.98 6.07
CA GLU A 39 -0.28 -0.93 5.53
C GLU A 39 0.39 0.43 5.82
N LEU A 40 -0.36 1.54 5.70
CA LEU A 40 0.17 2.86 6.03
C LEU A 40 0.50 3.00 7.52
N VAL A 41 -0.33 2.44 8.40
CA VAL A 41 -0.09 2.47 9.85
C VAL A 41 1.06 1.54 10.25
N GLU A 42 1.16 0.35 9.64
CA GLU A 42 2.28 -0.57 9.84
C GLU A 42 3.60 0.12 9.46
N ASN A 43 3.67 0.75 8.29
CA ASN A 43 4.85 1.52 7.88
C ASN A 43 5.17 2.70 8.83
N ALA A 44 4.16 3.42 9.31
CA ALA A 44 4.35 4.51 10.28
C ALA A 44 4.91 4.00 11.61
N LEU A 45 4.44 2.84 12.09
CA LEU A 45 4.93 2.21 13.32
C LEU A 45 6.37 1.72 13.16
N ASP A 46 6.70 1.07 12.05
CA ASP A 46 8.07 0.65 11.71
C ASP A 46 9.00 1.88 11.63
N GLY A 47 8.50 2.98 11.08
CA GLY A 47 9.15 4.29 11.06
C GLY A 47 9.49 4.85 12.44
N CYS A 48 8.74 4.47 13.47
CA CYS A 48 9.00 4.89 14.84
C CYS A 48 9.94 3.93 15.58
N GLU A 49 9.86 2.63 15.32
CA GLU A 49 10.63 1.59 16.03
C GLU A 49 12.15 1.77 15.90
N LEU A 50 12.63 2.29 14.77
CA LEU A 50 14.05 2.51 14.53
C LEU A 50 14.65 3.66 15.35
N LEU A 51 13.82 4.49 15.98
CA LEU A 51 14.25 5.65 16.78
C LEU A 51 14.29 5.30 18.27
N ARG A 52 15.47 5.44 18.90
CA ARG A 52 15.70 5.06 20.32
C ARG A 52 14.73 5.68 21.35
N ASN A 53 14.09 6.81 21.04
CA ASN A 53 13.19 7.52 21.94
C ASN A 53 11.92 8.04 21.21
N CYS A 54 11.46 7.36 20.16
CA CYS A 54 10.21 7.74 19.52
C CYS A 54 9.02 7.12 20.25
N ARG A 55 8.11 7.97 20.72
CA ARG A 55 6.75 7.56 21.06
C ARG A 55 5.90 7.75 19.80
N PRO A 56 5.36 6.67 19.20
CA PRO A 56 4.59 6.81 17.98
C PRO A 56 3.39 7.75 18.17
N GLU A 57 3.33 8.79 17.36
CA GLU A 57 2.18 9.69 17.22
C GLU A 57 1.69 9.55 15.78
N ILE A 58 0.52 8.94 15.61
CA ILE A 58 -0.04 8.64 14.30
C ILE A 58 -1.40 9.34 14.17
N GLU A 59 -1.50 10.24 13.20
CA GLU A 59 -2.74 10.92 12.82
C GLU A 59 -3.28 10.27 11.55
N ILE A 60 -4.53 9.80 11.59
CA ILE A 60 -5.21 9.19 10.45
C ILE A 60 -6.41 10.05 10.08
N SER A 61 -6.48 10.51 8.83
CA SER A 61 -7.66 11.19 8.29
C SER A 61 -8.18 10.49 7.05
N VAL A 62 -9.51 10.33 7.01
CA VAL A 62 -10.23 9.73 5.88
C VAL A 62 -11.29 10.72 5.40
N GLU A 63 -11.08 11.27 4.22
CA GLU A 63 -11.97 12.26 3.60
C GLU A 63 -12.77 11.62 2.47
N ASN A 64 -14.10 11.71 2.52
CA ASN A 64 -14.96 11.31 1.41
C ASN A 64 -14.91 12.41 0.33
N MET A 65 -14.48 12.03 -0.87
CA MET A 65 -14.32 12.92 -2.02
C MET A 65 -15.34 12.64 -3.13
N GLY A 66 -16.44 11.94 -2.81
CA GLY A 66 -17.46 11.48 -3.74
C GLY A 66 -17.14 10.06 -4.26
N PRO A 67 -16.64 9.91 -5.51
CA PRO A 67 -16.29 8.59 -6.04
C PRO A 67 -15.01 7.99 -5.42
N TYR A 68 -14.26 8.77 -4.64
CA TYR A 68 -13.00 8.36 -4.04
C TYR A 68 -12.95 8.71 -2.54
N TYR A 69 -12.05 8.04 -1.83
CA TYR A 69 -11.64 8.43 -0.48
C TYR A 69 -10.18 8.92 -0.53
N ARG A 70 -9.88 10.02 0.16
CA ARG A 70 -8.51 10.42 0.45
C ARG A 70 -8.16 9.92 1.85
N ILE A 71 -7.12 9.10 1.93
CA ILE A 71 -6.58 8.58 3.20
C ILE A 71 -5.23 9.27 3.40
N ILE A 72 -5.04 9.87 4.58
CA ILE A 72 -3.77 10.47 4.98
C ILE A 72 -3.37 9.82 6.30
N VAL A 73 -2.13 9.36 6.38
CA VAL A 73 -1.49 8.92 7.61
C VAL A 73 -0.26 9.80 7.80
N LYS A 74 -0.17 10.45 8.97
CA LYS A 74 1.01 11.22 9.38
C LYS A 74 1.60 10.57 10.60
N ASP A 75 2.91 10.48 10.63
CA ASP A 75 3.67 9.95 11.76
C ASP A 75 4.83 10.88 12.15
N ASN A 76 5.42 10.61 13.30
CA ASN A 76 6.62 11.26 13.81
C ASN A 76 7.86 10.33 13.75
N GLY A 77 7.87 9.38 12.82
CA GLY A 77 8.95 8.44 12.58
C GLY A 77 10.17 9.09 11.90
N TYR A 78 11.14 8.25 11.50
CA TYR A 78 12.41 8.73 10.92
C TYR A 78 12.27 9.34 9.51
N GLY A 79 11.09 9.22 8.89
CA GLY A 79 10.81 9.72 7.54
C GLY A 79 11.51 8.90 6.44
N VAL A 80 11.37 9.34 5.19
CA VAL A 80 12.09 8.75 4.06
C VAL A 80 12.91 9.87 3.40
N PRO A 81 14.23 9.72 3.22
CA PRO A 81 15.04 10.74 2.54
C PRO A 81 14.51 11.03 1.12
N ASP A 82 14.50 12.30 0.72
CA ASP A 82 13.96 12.74 -0.57
C ASP A 82 14.62 12.00 -1.75
N GLU A 83 15.91 11.67 -1.65
CA GLU A 83 16.63 10.94 -2.70
C GLU A 83 16.23 9.47 -2.83
N GLN A 84 15.55 8.91 -1.82
CA GLN A 84 15.04 7.53 -1.81
C GLN A 84 13.57 7.43 -2.26
N ILE A 85 12.90 8.56 -2.48
CA ILE A 85 11.56 8.62 -3.05
C ILE A 85 11.71 8.63 -4.59
N PRO A 86 11.25 7.58 -5.31
CA PRO A 86 11.42 7.47 -6.76
C PRO A 86 10.74 8.56 -7.59
#